data_AF-A0AAN9NA88-F1
#
_entry.id   AF-A0AAN9NA88-F1
#
_cell.length_a   1.000
_cell.length_b   1.000
_cell.length_c   1.000
_cell.angle_alpha   90.00
_cell.angle_beta   90.00
_cell.angle_gamma   90.00
#
_symmetry.space_group_name_H-M   'P 1'
#
loop_
_entity.id
_entity.type
_entity.pdbx_description
1 polymer ?
#
loop_
_entity_poly.entity_id
_entity_poly.type
_entity_poly.pdbx_seq_one_letter_code
_entity_poly.pdbx_strand_id
1 'polypeptide(L)'
;MGEEVSNKTETESHHVVVDSVPPLQEKESDKPDPPNENVTSPSPPVQKVEDHVAEKDTEDSVSKDAMLARVLTEKRLALIKAWEESEKTKAENRAYKKHSAVELWEDSKKASVEAELKKIEENMERKKAESVEKMKNKIAEIHRLAEEKRANVKAQKREEFLGVEETAEKFRSRGVTPRKFFACFSA
;
A
#
# COMPACT_ATOMS: atom_id res chain seq x y z
N MET A 1 43.37 44.62 -25.13
CA MET A 1 42.10 44.42 -25.87
C MET A 1 41.61 43.05 -25.45
N GLY A 2 40.79 42.84 -24.41
CA GLY A 2 39.73 43.69 -23.88
C GLY A 2 38.44 43.34 -24.58
N GLU A 3 37.69 42.37 -24.04
CA GLU A 3 36.23 42.39 -23.83
C GLU A 3 35.77 41.09 -23.16
N GLU A 4 35.17 41.26 -21.97
CA GLU A 4 34.29 40.31 -21.27
C GLU A 4 32.97 40.17 -22.04
N VAL A 5 32.24 39.06 -21.86
CA VAL A 5 30.89 39.09 -21.25
C VAL A 5 30.60 37.74 -20.57
N SER A 6 30.15 37.87 -19.32
CA SER A 6 29.60 36.90 -18.39
C SER A 6 28.52 35.97 -18.95
N ASN A 7 28.45 34.76 -18.38
CA ASN A 7 27.34 34.32 -17.52
C ASN A 7 27.49 32.82 -17.25
N LYS A 8 27.86 32.44 -16.03
CA LYS A 8 27.53 31.10 -15.54
C LYS A 8 27.17 31.16 -14.06
N THR A 9 25.87 30.99 -13.87
CA THR A 9 25.14 30.85 -12.63
C THR A 9 25.63 29.67 -11.80
N GLU A 10 25.61 29.89 -10.50
CA GLU A 10 25.73 28.93 -9.41
C GLU A 10 24.78 27.74 -9.59
N THR A 11 25.20 26.55 -9.15
CA THR A 11 24.28 25.58 -8.57
C THR A 11 25.00 24.82 -7.47
N GLU A 12 24.55 25.20 -6.29
CA GLU A 12 24.87 24.80 -4.94
C GLU A 12 24.68 23.31 -4.67
N SER A 13 25.63 22.74 -3.93
CA SER A 13 25.61 21.41 -3.36
C SER A 13 24.56 21.34 -2.25
N HIS A 14 23.38 20.78 -2.54
CA HIS A 14 22.37 20.51 -1.51
C HIS A 14 22.67 19.21 -0.75
N HIS A 15 23.25 19.42 0.43
CA HIS A 15 23.21 18.57 1.60
C HIS A 15 21.77 18.07 1.87
N VAL A 16 21.63 16.75 2.02
CA VAL A 16 20.40 16.09 2.45
C VAL A 16 20.10 16.51 3.89
N VAL A 17 19.24 17.51 4.04
CA VAL A 17 18.59 17.83 5.31
C VAL A 17 17.46 16.82 5.50
N VAL A 18 17.62 15.99 6.53
CA VAL A 18 16.54 15.20 7.13
C VAL A 18 15.57 16.22 7.72
N ASP A 19 14.52 16.57 6.98
CA ASP A 19 13.52 17.49 7.48
C ASP A 19 12.37 16.73 8.14
N SER A 20 12.06 17.22 9.33
CA SER A 20 11.16 16.60 10.29
C SER A 20 9.73 16.72 9.81
N VAL A 21 8.99 15.61 9.83
CA VAL A 21 7.54 15.63 9.57
C VAL A 21 6.86 16.43 10.70
N PRO A 22 6.03 17.46 10.38
CA PRO A 22 5.36 18.25 11.40
C PRO A 22 4.20 17.47 12.05
N PRO A 23 3.93 17.64 13.36
CA PRO A 23 2.77 17.02 14.00
C PRO A 23 1.47 17.68 13.51
N LEU A 24 0.65 16.92 12.78
CA LEU A 24 -0.69 17.35 12.41
C LEU A 24 -1.67 17.08 13.56
N GLN A 25 -2.08 18.22 14.12
CA GLN A 25 -3.08 18.51 15.14
C GLN A 25 -4.26 17.52 15.24
N GLU A 26 -4.43 16.99 16.45
CA GLU A 26 -5.62 16.30 16.92
C GLU A 26 -6.80 17.29 16.97
N LYS A 27 -7.87 16.99 16.24
CA LYS A 27 -9.19 17.59 16.50
C LYS A 27 -9.99 16.59 17.32
N GLU A 28 -9.89 16.77 18.63
CA GLU A 28 -10.81 16.25 19.63
C GLU A 28 -12.22 16.81 19.34
N SER A 29 -13.12 15.95 18.89
CA SER A 29 -14.54 16.26 18.78
C SER A 29 -15.25 15.63 19.97
N ASP A 30 -15.19 16.33 21.10
CA ASP A 30 -15.99 16.02 22.27
C ASP A 30 -17.45 16.36 21.98
N LYS A 31 -18.32 15.36 22.04
CA LYS A 31 -19.79 15.54 21.97
C LYS A 31 -20.37 14.80 23.17
N PRO A 32 -21.16 15.47 24.03
CA PRO A 32 -21.73 14.83 25.20
C PRO A 32 -22.88 13.91 24.79
N ASP A 33 -22.92 12.70 25.38
CA ASP A 33 -24.05 11.78 25.27
C ASP A 33 -25.33 12.39 25.89
N PRO A 34 -26.52 12.15 25.31
CA PRO A 34 -27.76 12.74 25.79
C PRO A 34 -28.22 12.12 27.13
N PRO A 35 -29.07 12.82 27.91
CA PRO A 35 -29.51 12.37 29.23
C PRO A 35 -30.38 11.11 29.13
N ASN A 36 -30.04 10.13 29.97
CA ASN A 36 -30.85 8.94 30.25
C ASN A 36 -32.26 9.36 30.72
N GLU A 37 -33.27 9.07 29.90
CA GLU A 37 -34.67 9.07 30.27
C GLU A 37 -35.02 7.80 31.06
N ASN A 38 -35.36 8.01 32.33
CA ASN A 38 -36.50 7.43 33.02
C ASN A 38 -36.73 5.91 32.88
N VAL A 39 -36.29 5.15 33.88
CA VAL A 39 -36.99 3.91 34.26
C VAL A 39 -37.47 4.06 35.70
N THR A 40 -38.69 4.59 35.77
CA THR A 40 -39.61 4.54 36.91
C THR A 40 -39.53 3.18 37.62
N SER A 41 -39.16 3.20 38.91
CA SER A 41 -39.37 2.05 39.81
C SER A 41 -40.87 1.75 39.91
N PRO A 42 -41.33 0.51 39.65
CA PRO A 42 -42.71 0.15 39.97
C PRO A 42 -42.80 -0.09 41.49
N SER A 43 -43.50 0.81 42.19
CA SER A 43 -44.02 0.53 43.53
C SER A 43 -44.95 -0.70 43.47
N PRO A 44 -44.85 -1.67 44.38
CA PRO A 44 -45.81 -2.77 44.44
C PRO A 44 -47.15 -2.30 45.03
N PRO A 45 -48.29 -2.85 44.55
CA PRO A 45 -49.63 -2.43 44.97
C PRO A 45 -50.00 -2.97 46.35
N VAL A 46 -50.74 -2.15 47.08
CA VAL A 46 -51.37 -2.45 48.38
C VAL A 46 -52.35 -3.62 48.22
N GLN A 47 -52.23 -4.64 49.07
CA GLN A 47 -53.33 -5.58 49.34
C GLN A 47 -53.63 -5.60 50.83
N LYS A 48 -54.88 -5.24 51.14
CA LYS A 48 -55.52 -5.28 52.45
C LYS A 48 -56.10 -6.68 52.65
N VAL A 49 -55.87 -7.28 53.82
CA VAL A 49 -56.60 -8.48 54.29
C VAL A 49 -56.96 -8.31 55.76
N GLU A 50 -58.26 -8.49 56.03
CA GLU A 50 -58.93 -8.41 57.34
C GLU A 50 -58.55 -9.56 58.30
N ASP A 51 -58.73 -9.26 59.60
CA ASP A 51 -58.49 -10.05 60.80
C ASP A 51 -59.08 -11.48 60.84
N HIS A 52 -58.36 -12.39 61.52
CA HIS A 52 -58.94 -13.46 62.35
C HIS A 52 -57.98 -13.89 63.47
N VAL A 53 -58.59 -14.19 64.61
CA VAL A 53 -58.07 -14.23 65.99
C VAL A 53 -57.34 -15.54 66.36
N ALA A 54 -56.08 -15.37 66.80
CA ALA A 54 -55.41 -15.90 68.01
C ALA A 54 -55.48 -17.40 68.41
N GLU A 55 -54.37 -18.15 68.23
CA GLU A 55 -53.34 -18.42 69.26
C GLU A 55 -52.66 -19.80 69.10
N LYS A 56 -51.44 -19.81 68.53
CA LYS A 56 -50.23 -20.52 69.03
C LYS A 56 -48.99 -20.13 68.19
N ASP A 57 -48.58 -18.85 68.19
CA ASP A 57 -47.73 -18.31 67.09
C ASP A 57 -46.42 -17.61 67.51
N THR A 58 -45.97 -17.73 68.77
CA THR A 58 -44.82 -16.93 69.24
C THR A 58 -43.46 -17.41 68.71
N GLU A 59 -43.26 -18.72 68.48
CA GLU A 59 -42.02 -19.24 67.87
C GLU A 59 -41.99 -19.09 66.34
N ASP A 60 -43.15 -19.17 65.68
CA ASP A 60 -43.26 -19.07 64.23
C ASP A 60 -43.11 -17.61 63.73
N SER A 61 -43.49 -16.62 64.56
CA SER A 61 -43.31 -15.19 64.26
C SER A 61 -41.83 -14.77 64.23
N VAL A 62 -41.03 -15.19 65.22
CA VAL A 62 -39.59 -14.83 65.30
C VAL A 62 -38.79 -15.47 64.16
N SER A 63 -39.17 -16.69 63.76
CA SER A 63 -38.58 -17.39 62.60
C SER A 63 -38.85 -16.65 61.28
N LYS A 64 -40.07 -16.14 61.08
CA LYS A 64 -40.45 -15.36 59.90
C LYS A 64 -39.66 -14.06 59.79
N ASP A 65 -39.48 -13.32 60.88
CA ASP A 65 -38.68 -12.09 60.89
C ASP A 65 -37.20 -12.36 60.57
N ALA A 66 -36.64 -13.45 61.10
CA ALA A 66 -35.28 -13.87 60.77
C ALA A 66 -35.14 -14.27 59.28
N MET A 67 -36.14 -14.93 58.70
CA MET A 67 -36.16 -15.25 57.27
C MET A 67 -36.27 -13.98 56.41
N LEU A 68 -37.13 -13.03 56.80
CA LEU A 68 -37.26 -11.75 56.10
C LEU A 68 -35.94 -10.95 56.13
N ALA A 69 -35.25 -10.90 57.27
CA ALA A 69 -33.95 -10.23 57.37
C ALA A 69 -32.88 -10.86 56.45
N ARG A 70 -32.88 -12.19 56.31
CA ARG A 70 -32.01 -12.90 55.36
C ARG A 70 -32.35 -12.53 53.92
N VAL A 71 -33.63 -12.61 53.54
CA VAL A 71 -34.09 -12.25 52.19
C VAL A 71 -33.77 -10.78 51.85
N LEU A 72 -33.94 -9.85 52.79
CA LEU A 72 -33.57 -8.45 52.59
C LEU A 72 -32.06 -8.26 52.42
N THR A 73 -31.26 -9.00 53.17
CA THR A 73 -29.79 -8.99 53.03
C THR A 73 -29.36 -9.57 51.68
N GLU A 74 -29.94 -10.69 51.27
CA GLU A 74 -29.70 -11.31 49.96
C GLU A 74 -30.09 -10.36 48.82
N LYS A 75 -31.27 -9.72 48.92
CA LYS A 75 -31.70 -8.70 47.96
C LYS A 75 -30.70 -7.54 47.86
N ARG A 76 -30.21 -7.03 49.00
CA ARG A 76 -29.21 -5.97 49.03
C ARG A 76 -27.90 -6.40 48.37
N LEU A 77 -27.41 -7.59 48.69
CA LEU A 77 -26.17 -8.12 48.10
C LEU A 77 -26.31 -8.38 46.59
N ALA A 78 -27.45 -8.91 46.15
CA ALA A 78 -27.74 -9.11 44.74
C ALA A 78 -27.75 -7.78 43.97
N LEU A 79 -28.35 -6.72 44.54
CA LEU A 79 -28.36 -5.39 43.92
C LEU A 79 -26.95 -4.78 43.84
N ILE A 80 -26.14 -4.90 44.90
CA ILE A 80 -24.74 -4.44 44.91
C ILE A 80 -23.95 -5.18 43.83
N LYS A 81 -24.08 -6.50 43.74
CA LYS A 81 -23.39 -7.31 42.74
C LYS A 81 -23.80 -6.94 41.32
N ALA A 82 -25.09 -6.73 41.07
CA ALA A 82 -25.58 -6.30 39.75
C ALA A 82 -25.05 -4.91 39.36
N TRP A 83 -24.97 -3.99 40.32
CA TRP A 83 -24.38 -2.67 40.10
C TRP A 83 -22.87 -2.76 39.81
N GLU A 84 -22.12 -3.55 40.59
CA GLU A 84 -20.70 -3.78 40.38
C GLU A 84 -20.42 -4.36 38.98
N GLU A 85 -21.19 -5.36 38.56
CA GLU A 85 -21.04 -5.97 37.24
C GLU A 85 -21.35 -4.99 36.10
N SER A 86 -22.37 -4.14 36.27
CA SER A 86 -22.67 -3.05 35.34
C SER A 86 -21.50 -2.07 35.23
N GLU A 87 -20.89 -1.68 36.36
CA GLU A 87 -19.74 -0.76 36.34
C GLU A 87 -18.49 -1.39 35.72
N LYS A 88 -18.23 -2.68 35.97
CA LYS A 88 -17.17 -3.43 35.29
C LYS A 88 -17.38 -3.48 33.79
N THR A 89 -18.58 -3.86 33.35
CA THR A 89 -18.93 -3.91 31.92
C THR A 89 -18.73 -2.56 31.24
N LYS A 90 -19.11 -1.44 31.90
CA LYS A 90 -18.84 -0.10 31.37
C LYS A 90 -17.35 0.20 31.24
N ALA A 91 -16.54 -0.20 32.22
CA ALA A 91 -15.09 -0.04 32.16
C ALA A 91 -14.46 -0.87 31.03
N GLU A 92 -14.90 -2.12 30.88
CA GLU A 92 -14.47 -3.02 29.80
C GLU A 92 -14.85 -2.47 28.42
N ASN A 93 -16.07 -1.97 28.24
CA ASN A 93 -16.48 -1.38 26.95
C ASN A 93 -15.61 -0.16 26.58
N ARG A 94 -15.27 0.68 27.56
CA ARG A 94 -14.34 1.81 27.35
C ARG A 94 -12.95 1.33 26.97
N ALA A 95 -12.44 0.28 27.63
CA ALA A 95 -11.14 -0.30 27.29
C ALA A 95 -11.15 -0.92 25.89
N TYR A 96 -12.18 -1.69 25.55
CA TYR A 96 -12.35 -2.32 24.24
C TYR A 96 -12.32 -1.29 23.10
N LYS A 97 -13.08 -0.19 23.23
CA LYS A 97 -13.07 0.90 22.24
C LYS A 97 -11.67 1.50 22.05
N LYS A 98 -10.91 1.69 23.14
CA LYS A 98 -9.54 2.19 23.07
C LYS A 98 -8.61 1.18 22.40
N HIS A 99 -8.72 -0.10 22.73
CA HIS A 99 -7.93 -1.15 22.07
C HIS A 99 -8.21 -1.21 20.57
N SER A 100 -9.48 -1.23 20.15
CA SER A 100 -9.82 -1.22 18.72
C SER A 100 -9.31 0.04 18.00
N ALA A 101 -9.31 1.20 18.66
CA ALA A 101 -8.74 2.41 18.07
C ALA A 101 -7.22 2.30 17.85
N VAL A 102 -6.50 1.69 18.80
CA VAL A 102 -5.07 1.41 18.67
C VAL A 102 -4.80 0.41 17.54
N GLU A 103 -5.55 -0.69 17.48
CA GLU A 103 -5.43 -1.68 16.40
C GLU A 103 -5.63 -1.07 15.01
N LEU A 104 -6.68 -0.26 14.83
CA LEU A 104 -6.94 0.44 13.57
C LEU A 104 -5.82 1.41 13.20
N TRP A 105 -5.25 2.11 14.19
CA TRP A 105 -4.13 3.01 13.96
C TRP A 105 -2.87 2.25 13.56
N GLU A 106 -2.57 1.13 14.22
CA GLU A 106 -1.45 0.26 13.85
C GLU A 106 -1.60 -0.29 12.43
N ASP A 107 -2.79 -0.78 12.07
CA ASP A 107 -3.06 -1.32 10.74
C ASP A 107 -2.96 -0.24 9.66
N SER A 108 -3.40 0.98 9.95
CA SER A 108 -3.21 2.14 9.07
C SER A 108 -1.71 2.44 8.84
N LYS A 109 -0.90 2.40 9.90
CA LYS A 109 0.56 2.60 9.79
C LYS A 109 1.24 1.46 9.03
N LYS A 110 0.87 0.20 9.29
CA LYS A 110 1.38 -0.96 8.54
C LYS A 110 1.05 -0.83 7.05
N ALA A 111 -0.21 -0.55 6.71
CA ALA A 111 -0.65 -0.38 5.33
C ALA A 111 0.10 0.76 4.61
N SER A 112 0.39 1.87 5.30
CA SER A 112 1.20 2.95 4.74
C SER A 112 2.61 2.49 4.37
N VAL A 113 3.29 1.76 5.25
CA VAL A 113 4.65 1.27 5.00
C VAL A 113 4.66 0.18 3.91
N GLU A 114 3.67 -0.71 3.90
CA GLU A 114 3.52 -1.73 2.85
C GLU A 114 3.29 -1.10 1.47
N ALA A 115 2.52 0.00 1.40
CA ALA A 115 2.31 0.74 0.16
C ALA A 115 3.61 1.38 -0.36
N GLU A 116 4.45 1.92 0.53
CA GLU A 116 5.77 2.45 0.16
C GLU A 116 6.69 1.34 -0.37
N LEU A 117 6.73 0.19 0.30
CA LEU A 117 7.49 -0.97 -0.14
C LEU A 117 7.06 -1.43 -1.55
N LYS A 118 5.75 -1.54 -1.78
CA LYS A 118 5.19 -1.93 -3.09
C LYS A 118 5.56 -0.93 -4.19
N LYS A 119 5.56 0.37 -3.88
CA LYS A 119 5.97 1.42 -4.83
C LYS A 119 7.46 1.29 -5.21
N ILE A 120 8.32 0.95 -4.25
CA ILE A 120 9.75 0.71 -4.51
C ILE A 120 9.92 -0.52 -5.40
N GLU A 121 9.21 -1.61 -5.10
CA GLU A 121 9.26 -2.84 -5.89
C GLU A 121 8.82 -2.63 -7.34
N GLU A 122 7.69 -1.93 -7.55
CA GLU A 122 7.20 -1.61 -8.89
C GLU A 122 8.22 -0.75 -9.68
N ASN A 123 8.85 0.22 -9.02
CA ASN A 123 9.87 1.05 -9.64
C ASN A 123 11.11 0.25 -10.06
N MET A 124 11.51 -0.71 -9.24
CA MET A 124 12.61 -1.60 -9.58
C MET A 124 12.25 -2.51 -10.75
N GLU A 125 11.03 -3.04 -10.80
CA GLU A 125 10.57 -3.88 -11.90
C GLU A 125 10.48 -3.10 -13.22
N ARG A 126 9.99 -1.86 -13.18
CA ARG A 126 9.98 -0.96 -14.34
C ARG A 126 11.39 -0.72 -14.90
N LYS A 127 12.35 -0.39 -14.02
CA LYS A 127 13.75 -0.17 -14.42
C LYS A 127 14.39 -1.41 -15.01
N LYS A 128 14.07 -2.61 -14.50
CA LYS A 128 14.53 -3.88 -15.08
C LYS A 128 13.96 -4.05 -16.49
N ALA A 129 12.65 -3.85 -16.68
CA ALA A 129 12.00 -3.96 -17.98
C ALA A 129 12.60 -3.00 -19.02
N GLU A 130 12.76 -1.72 -18.66
CA GLU A 130 13.41 -0.71 -19.51
C GLU A 130 14.84 -1.10 -19.90
N SER A 131 15.61 -1.68 -18.96
CA SER A 131 16.99 -2.10 -19.21
C SER A 131 17.04 -3.28 -20.19
N VAL A 132 16.13 -4.24 -20.04
CA VAL A 132 16.00 -5.37 -20.97
C VAL A 132 15.62 -4.89 -22.37
N GLU A 133 14.69 -3.94 -22.48
CA GLU A 133 14.30 -3.35 -23.76
C GLU A 133 15.47 -2.61 -24.41
N LYS A 134 16.19 -1.76 -23.67
CA LYS A 134 17.40 -1.09 -24.17
C LYS A 134 18.45 -2.08 -24.69
N MET A 135 18.64 -3.20 -23.99
CA MET A 135 19.54 -4.25 -24.44
C MET A 135 19.06 -4.88 -25.76
N LYS A 136 17.77 -5.22 -25.87
CA LYS A 136 17.18 -5.77 -27.10
C LYS A 136 17.29 -4.79 -28.28
N ASN A 137 17.04 -3.50 -28.05
CA ASN A 137 17.18 -2.46 -29.07
C ASN A 137 18.61 -2.33 -29.58
N LYS A 138 19.61 -2.36 -28.68
CA LYS A 138 21.03 -2.37 -29.09
C LYS A 138 21.39 -3.60 -29.92
N ILE A 139 20.90 -4.77 -29.53
CA ILE A 139 21.11 -6.00 -30.30
C ILE A 139 20.49 -5.86 -31.71
N ALA A 140 19.27 -5.34 -31.80
CA ALA A 140 18.61 -5.10 -33.08
C ALA A 140 19.36 -4.07 -33.94
N GLU A 141 19.89 -3.00 -33.34
CA GLU A 141 20.69 -1.99 -34.03
C GLU A 141 21.99 -2.58 -34.60
N ILE A 142 22.70 -3.39 -33.81
CA ILE A 142 23.91 -4.10 -34.25
C ILE A 142 23.57 -5.01 -35.43
N HIS A 143 22.46 -5.74 -35.35
CA HIS A 143 22.00 -6.61 -36.43
C HIS A 143 21.70 -5.83 -37.71
N ARG A 144 20.92 -4.74 -37.60
CA ARG A 144 20.59 -3.84 -38.72
C ARG A 144 21.85 -3.28 -39.38
N LEU A 145 22.81 -2.80 -38.59
CA LEU A 145 24.07 -2.26 -39.10
C LEU A 145 24.90 -3.33 -39.82
N ALA A 146 24.93 -4.55 -39.29
CA ALA A 146 25.61 -5.67 -39.93
C ALA A 146 24.95 -6.04 -41.28
N GLU A 147 23.63 -6.04 -41.35
CA GLU A 147 22.88 -6.27 -42.58
C GLU A 147 23.11 -5.17 -43.61
N GLU A 148 23.13 -3.91 -43.19
CA GLU A 148 23.46 -2.75 -44.04
C GLU A 148 24.85 -2.90 -44.67
N LYS A 149 25.87 -3.27 -43.87
CA LYS A 149 27.22 -3.56 -44.39
C LYS A 149 27.22 -4.71 -45.39
N ARG A 150 26.50 -5.80 -45.12
CA ARG A 150 26.37 -6.93 -46.05
C ARG A 150 25.68 -6.51 -47.35
N ALA A 151 24.66 -5.66 -47.28
CA ALA A 151 23.97 -5.13 -48.45
C ALA A 151 24.88 -4.23 -49.29
N ASN A 152 25.67 -3.37 -48.66
CA ASN A 152 26.65 -2.52 -49.33
C ASN A 152 27.71 -3.34 -50.10
N VAL A 153 28.30 -4.36 -49.46
CA VAL A 153 29.24 -5.28 -50.13
C VAL A 153 28.59 -5.98 -51.33
N LYS A 154 27.34 -6.42 -51.20
CA LYS A 154 26.60 -7.03 -52.32
C LYS A 154 26.36 -6.03 -53.45
N ALA A 155 26.07 -4.77 -53.14
CA ALA A 155 25.87 -3.72 -54.14
C ALA A 155 27.17 -3.40 -54.89
N GLN A 156 28.29 -3.21 -54.17
CA GLN A 156 29.62 -2.98 -54.77
C GLN A 156 30.01 -4.13 -55.70
N LYS A 157 29.82 -5.39 -55.26
CA LYS A 157 30.07 -6.55 -56.13
C LYS A 157 29.22 -6.52 -57.41
N ARG A 158 27.96 -6.10 -57.33
CA ARG A 158 27.08 -5.99 -58.51
C ARG A 158 27.53 -4.87 -59.45
N GLU A 159 27.96 -3.75 -58.90
CA GLU A 159 28.53 -2.62 -59.65
C GLU A 159 29.80 -3.04 -60.40
N GLU A 160 30.74 -3.71 -59.73
CA GLU A 160 31.95 -4.26 -60.38
C GLU A 160 31.59 -5.23 -61.51
N PHE A 161 30.60 -6.11 -61.31
CA PHE A 161 30.14 -7.05 -62.33
C PHE A 161 29.55 -6.33 -63.54
N LEU A 162 28.74 -5.29 -63.31
CA LEU A 162 28.19 -4.46 -64.38
C LEU A 162 29.30 -3.73 -65.15
N GLY A 163 30.32 -3.19 -64.46
CA GLY A 163 31.46 -2.53 -65.10
C GLY A 163 32.30 -3.49 -65.94
N VAL A 164 32.48 -4.74 -65.48
CA VAL A 164 33.13 -5.80 -66.27
C VAL A 164 32.30 -6.14 -67.51
N GLU A 165 30.98 -6.30 -67.39
CA GLU A 165 30.10 -6.61 -68.52
C GLU A 165 30.08 -5.47 -69.54
N GLU A 166 29.99 -4.21 -69.09
CA GLU A 166 30.08 -3.03 -69.97
C GLU A 166 31.42 -3.00 -70.71
N THR A 167 32.52 -3.30 -70.01
CA THR A 167 33.84 -3.37 -70.62
C THR A 167 33.95 -4.51 -71.63
N ALA A 168 33.39 -5.69 -71.31
CA ALA A 168 33.33 -6.82 -72.22
C ALA A 168 32.53 -6.48 -73.49
N GLU A 169 31.40 -5.79 -73.35
CA GLU A 169 30.57 -5.35 -74.46
C GLU A 169 31.31 -4.34 -75.36
N LYS A 170 32.07 -3.40 -74.76
CA LYS A 170 32.95 -2.49 -75.53
C LYS A 170 33.99 -3.26 -76.35
N PHE A 171 34.58 -4.33 -75.81
CA PHE A 171 35.51 -5.18 -76.56
C PHE A 171 34.81 -5.95 -77.69
N ARG A 172 33.62 -6.51 -77.45
CA ARG A 172 32.79 -7.18 -78.48
C ARG A 172 32.44 -6.24 -79.62
N SER A 173 31.98 -5.03 -79.29
CA SER A 173 31.61 -4.00 -80.27
C SER A 173 32.80 -3.49 -81.10
N ARG A 174 33.99 -3.36 -80.50
CA ARG A 174 35.22 -2.93 -81.21
C ARG A 174 35.96 -4.07 -81.94
N GLY A 175 35.62 -5.33 -81.68
CA GLY A 175 36.33 -6.49 -82.24
C GLY A 175 37.79 -6.64 -81.74
N VAL A 176 38.11 -6.16 -80.54
CA VAL A 176 39.47 -6.20 -79.97
C VAL A 176 39.53 -7.17 -78.80
N THR A 177 40.45 -8.13 -78.85
CA THR A 177 40.66 -9.10 -77.76
C THR A 177 41.35 -8.46 -76.55
N PRO A 178 40.85 -8.65 -75.31
CA PRO A 178 41.49 -8.13 -74.11
C PRO A 178 42.93 -8.64 -73.97
N ARG A 179 43.90 -7.72 -73.82
CA ARG A 179 45.33 -8.06 -73.80
C ARG A 179 45.82 -8.77 -72.51
N LYS A 180 45.06 -8.73 -71.41
CA LYS A 180 45.45 -9.29 -70.10
C LYS A 180 44.86 -10.68 -69.81
N PHE A 181 44.62 -11.51 -70.83
CA PHE A 181 43.81 -12.73 -70.70
C PHE A 181 44.52 -13.94 -70.05
N PHE A 182 45.82 -13.90 -69.69
CA PHE A 182 46.58 -15.14 -69.39
C PHE A 182 47.57 -15.08 -68.20
N ALA A 183 47.22 -14.49 -67.05
CA ALA A 183 48.11 -14.55 -65.87
C ALA A 183 47.72 -15.60 -64.81
N CYS A 184 46.56 -16.25 -64.90
CA CYS A 184 46.08 -17.17 -63.84
C CYS A 184 45.41 -18.47 -64.35
N PHE A 185 45.70 -18.88 -65.60
CA PHE A 185 45.23 -20.16 -66.15
C PHE A 185 46.37 -21.09 -66.60
N SER A 186 47.60 -20.84 -66.16
CA SER A 186 48.74 -21.73 -66.40
C SER A 186 49.03 -22.58 -65.15
N ALA A 187 48.63 -23.85 -65.22
CA ALA A 187 49.04 -25.02 -64.42
C ALA A 187 48.93 -24.94 -62.88
#